data_AF-A0A929IZY4-F1
#
_entry.id   AF-A0A929IZY4-F1
#
_cell.length_a   1.000
_cell.length_b   1.000
_cell.length_c   1.000
_cell.angle_alpha   90.00
_cell.angle_beta   90.00
_cell.angle_gamma   90.00
#
_symmetry.space_group_name_H-M   'P 1'
#
loop_
_entity.id
_entity.type
_entity.pdbx_description
1 polymer ?
#
loop_
_entity_poly.entity_id
_entity_poly.type
_entity_poly.pdbx_seq_one_letter_code
_entity_poly.pdbx_strand_id
1 'polypeptide(L)'
;MWQQRVFNLLLFSCIITLLAVILLIFIEYYETNETENQAKQLIQQELSIAVRKINTELRDLYSVADSLAQKLSTGELPRSEINERLAEIMAMTPNLFGIGVAYIPYVNTPKERRQSPYYLNRESAETLIQPFTIPCALVNNLSKCVIFIEYSLKNIQTLPTLKNLGKQVSLLNTDNLAKIGHQFIISKHGNLITYPIPGHTNIFEMAQRDK
;
A
#
# COMPACT_ATOMS: atom_id res chain seq x y z
N MET A 1 30.00 -33.93 -61.99
CA MET A 1 29.05 -34.66 -61.11
C MET A 1 29.45 -34.64 -59.64
N TRP A 2 30.73 -34.82 -59.26
CA TRP A 2 31.14 -34.84 -57.85
C TRP A 2 30.98 -33.48 -57.14
N GLN A 3 31.34 -32.37 -57.80
CA GLN A 3 31.19 -31.01 -57.26
C GLN A 3 29.73 -30.64 -56.94
N GLN A 4 28.76 -31.05 -57.77
CA GLN A 4 27.33 -30.80 -57.52
C GLN A 4 26.82 -31.56 -56.29
N ARG A 5 27.31 -32.78 -56.04
CA ARG A 5 26.92 -33.56 -54.87
C ARG A 5 27.47 -32.94 -53.58
N VAL A 6 28.72 -32.50 -53.58
CA VAL A 6 29.35 -31.83 -52.43
C VAL A 6 28.65 -30.50 -52.14
N PHE A 7 28.34 -29.71 -53.17
CA PHE A 7 27.59 -28.47 -53.02
C PHE A 7 26.20 -28.69 -52.40
N ASN A 8 25.45 -29.68 -52.89
CA ASN A 8 24.14 -30.01 -52.33
C ASN A 8 24.22 -30.46 -50.86
N LEU A 9 25.23 -31.27 -50.49
CA LEU A 9 25.43 -31.70 -49.10
C LEU A 9 25.74 -30.52 -48.16
N LEU A 10 26.60 -29.59 -48.59
CA LEU A 10 26.91 -28.37 -47.82
C LEU A 10 25.65 -27.49 -47.67
N LEU A 11 24.85 -27.37 -48.73
CA LEU A 11 23.62 -26.60 -48.70
C LEU A 11 22.58 -27.22 -47.74
N PHE A 12 22.43 -28.55 -47.75
CA PHE A 12 21.57 -29.25 -46.77
C PHE A 12 22.06 -29.05 -45.33
N SER A 13 23.37 -29.13 -45.07
CA SER A 13 23.94 -28.88 -43.74
C SER A 13 23.70 -27.43 -43.26
N CYS A 14 23.81 -26.45 -44.16
CA CYS A 14 23.51 -25.05 -43.86
C CYS A 14 22.02 -24.83 -43.53
N ILE A 15 21.12 -25.49 -44.26
CA ILE A 15 19.67 -25.39 -43.98
C ILE A 15 19.33 -26.03 -42.63
N ILE A 16 19.90 -27.20 -42.33
CA ILE A 16 19.62 -27.90 -41.06
C ILE A 16 20.13 -27.07 -39.87
N THR A 17 21.33 -26.49 -39.97
CA THR A 17 21.87 -25.63 -38.90
C THR A 17 21.07 -24.35 -38.74
N LEU A 18 20.63 -23.71 -39.84
CA LEU A 18 19.75 -22.54 -39.78
C LEU A 18 18.40 -22.88 -39.11
N LEU A 19 17.78 -24.00 -39.48
CA LEU A 19 16.52 -24.46 -38.87
C LEU A 19 16.69 -24.76 -37.38
N ALA A 20 17.80 -25.37 -36.97
CA ALA A 20 18.09 -25.62 -35.56
C ALA A 20 18.22 -24.32 -34.76
N VAL A 21 18.90 -23.30 -35.29
CA VAL A 21 19.02 -21.99 -34.63
C VAL A 21 17.66 -21.30 -34.52
N ILE A 22 16.84 -21.31 -35.58
CA ILE A 22 15.49 -20.74 -35.54
C ILE A 22 14.62 -21.45 -34.49
N LEU A 23 14.71 -22.78 -34.40
CA LEU A 23 13.99 -23.56 -33.40
C LEU A 23 14.42 -23.19 -31.98
N LEU A 24 15.73 -23.06 -31.72
CA LEU A 24 16.25 -22.66 -30.41
C LEU A 24 15.76 -21.26 -30.00
N ILE A 25 15.82 -20.28 -30.92
CA ILE A 25 15.30 -18.93 -30.69
C ILE A 25 13.79 -18.98 -30.37
N PHE A 26 13.04 -19.82 -31.09
CA PHE A 26 11.60 -19.96 -30.85
C PHE A 26 11.28 -20.56 -29.48
N ILE A 27 12.03 -21.59 -29.05
CA ILE A 27 11.89 -22.20 -27.73
C ILE A 27 12.20 -21.17 -26.63
N GLU A 28 13.35 -20.50 -26.72
CA GLU A 28 13.77 -19.50 -25.73
C GLU A 28 12.78 -18.33 -25.66
N TYR A 29 12.29 -17.85 -26.81
CA TYR A 29 11.28 -16.80 -26.87
C TYR A 29 9.96 -17.22 -26.20
N TYR A 30 9.52 -18.46 -26.41
CA TYR A 30 8.29 -18.96 -25.82
C TYR A 30 8.41 -19.16 -24.31
N GLU A 31 9.48 -19.82 -23.85
CA GLU A 31 9.74 -20.06 -22.42
C GLU A 31 9.92 -18.75 -21.64
N THR A 32 10.63 -17.78 -22.23
CA THR A 32 10.84 -16.46 -21.60
C THR A 32 9.52 -15.70 -21.45
N ASN A 33 8.70 -15.66 -22.51
CA ASN A 33 7.40 -14.99 -22.46
C ASN A 33 6.43 -15.66 -21.48
N GLU A 34 6.42 -16.99 -21.41
CA GLU A 34 5.57 -17.71 -20.47
C GLU A 34 5.98 -17.41 -19.03
N THR A 35 7.29 -17.46 -18.74
CA THR A 35 7.84 -17.15 -17.41
C THR A 35 7.55 -15.71 -17.00
N GLU A 36 7.72 -14.75 -17.92
CA GLU A 36 7.42 -13.33 -17.66
C GLU A 36 5.93 -13.12 -17.37
N ASN A 37 5.04 -13.76 -18.14
CA ASN A 37 3.60 -13.64 -17.93
C ASN A 37 3.16 -14.25 -16.61
N GLN A 38 3.70 -15.42 -16.23
CA GLN A 38 3.44 -16.05 -14.94
C GLN A 38 3.94 -15.15 -13.79
N ALA A 39 5.14 -14.58 -13.90
CA ALA A 39 5.67 -13.65 -12.92
C ALA A 39 4.79 -12.39 -12.77
N LYS A 40 4.33 -11.80 -13.89
CA LYS A 40 3.39 -10.67 -13.86
C LYS A 40 2.09 -11.01 -13.17
N GLN A 41 1.50 -12.16 -13.47
CA GLN A 41 0.24 -12.61 -12.86
C GLN A 41 0.38 -12.81 -11.35
N LEU A 42 1.48 -13.45 -10.91
CA LEU A 42 1.77 -13.64 -9.49
C LEU A 42 1.93 -12.30 -8.76
N ILE A 43 2.70 -11.36 -9.33
CA ILE A 43 2.86 -10.02 -8.75
C ILE A 43 1.52 -9.28 -8.67
N GLN A 44 0.70 -9.33 -9.72
CA GLN A 44 -0.62 -8.69 -9.73
C GLN A 44 -1.55 -9.28 -8.67
N GLN A 45 -1.55 -10.60 -8.50
CA GLN A 45 -2.36 -11.28 -7.51
C GLN A 45 -1.94 -10.89 -6.09
N GLU A 46 -0.65 -10.96 -5.77
CA GLU A 46 -0.12 -10.59 -4.45
C GLU A 46 -0.36 -9.11 -4.15
N LEU A 47 -0.20 -8.22 -5.15
CA LEU A 47 -0.50 -6.79 -5.00
C LEU A 47 -1.98 -6.55 -4.72
N SER A 48 -2.87 -7.25 -5.43
CA SER A 48 -4.31 -7.18 -5.21
C SER A 48 -4.70 -7.62 -3.80
N ILE A 49 -4.08 -8.70 -3.29
CA ILE A 49 -4.29 -9.17 -1.91
C ILE A 49 -3.81 -8.11 -0.92
N ALA A 50 -2.62 -7.55 -1.13
CA ALA A 50 -2.07 -6.51 -0.25
C ALA A 50 -2.94 -5.25 -0.23
N VAL A 51 -3.36 -4.75 -1.40
CA VAL A 51 -4.26 -3.58 -1.53
C VAL A 51 -5.60 -3.86 -0.85
N ARG A 52 -6.17 -5.05 -1.04
CA ARG A 52 -7.43 -5.43 -0.38
C ARG A 52 -7.27 -5.39 1.13
N LYS A 53 -6.18 -5.94 1.67
CA LYS A 53 -5.93 -5.96 3.11
C LYS A 53 -5.77 -4.55 3.68
N ILE A 54 -4.98 -3.69 3.03
CA ILE A 54 -4.83 -2.28 3.42
C ILE A 54 -6.19 -1.57 3.41
N ASN A 55 -6.97 -1.78 2.35
CA ASN A 55 -8.28 -1.16 2.20
C ASN A 55 -9.28 -1.64 3.26
N THR A 56 -9.22 -2.91 3.67
CA THR A 56 -10.04 -3.43 4.78
C THR A 56 -9.66 -2.73 6.08
N GLU A 57 -8.38 -2.72 6.46
CA GLU A 57 -7.90 -2.08 7.69
C GLU A 57 -8.29 -0.60 7.76
N LEU A 58 -8.04 0.16 6.68
CA LEU A 58 -8.40 1.58 6.62
C LEU A 58 -9.91 1.82 6.68
N ARG A 59 -10.70 0.91 6.09
CA ARG A 59 -12.17 1.00 6.11
C ARG A 59 -12.73 0.70 7.49
N ASP A 60 -12.14 -0.24 8.22
CA ASP A 60 -12.56 -0.55 9.58
C ASP A 60 -12.30 0.66 10.50
N LEU A 61 -11.11 1.27 10.39
CA LEU A 61 -10.80 2.53 11.08
C LEU A 61 -11.74 3.67 10.68
N TYR A 62 -12.03 3.80 9.38
CA TYR A 62 -12.99 4.80 8.89
C TYR A 62 -14.38 4.58 9.49
N SER A 63 -14.88 3.34 9.50
CA SER A 63 -16.19 2.98 10.04
C SER A 63 -16.31 3.32 11.52
N VAL A 64 -15.26 3.07 12.30
CA VAL A 64 -15.19 3.47 13.72
C VAL A 64 -15.32 4.98 13.88
N ALA A 65 -14.54 5.76 13.12
CA ALA A 65 -14.59 7.22 13.20
C ALA A 65 -15.91 7.80 12.67
N ASP A 66 -16.49 7.21 11.63
CA ASP A 66 -17.75 7.64 11.04
C ASP A 66 -18.92 7.37 12.00
N SER A 67 -18.95 6.18 12.60
CA SER A 67 -19.93 5.84 13.64
C SER A 67 -19.83 6.81 14.82
N LEU A 68 -18.62 7.11 15.29
CA LEU A 68 -18.42 8.08 16.37
C LEU A 68 -18.87 9.48 15.97
N ALA A 69 -18.54 9.93 14.75
CA ALA A 69 -18.98 11.21 14.22
C ALA A 69 -20.51 11.29 14.16
N GLN A 70 -21.18 10.23 13.68
CA GLN A 70 -22.64 10.15 13.62
C GLN A 70 -23.27 10.24 15.02
N LYS A 71 -22.80 9.42 15.98
CA LYS A 71 -23.33 9.43 17.35
C LYS A 71 -23.17 10.77 18.07
N LEU A 72 -22.06 11.46 17.83
CA LEU A 72 -21.84 12.81 18.35
C LEU A 72 -22.71 13.86 17.67
N SER A 73 -23.04 13.62 16.40
CA SER A 73 -23.87 14.52 15.61
C SER A 73 -25.36 14.40 15.96
N THR A 74 -25.84 13.18 16.20
CA THR A 74 -27.22 12.90 16.62
C THR A 74 -27.45 13.19 18.10
N GLY A 75 -26.36 13.27 18.89
CA GLY A 75 -26.44 13.38 20.34
C GLY A 75 -26.68 12.04 21.04
N GLU A 76 -26.64 10.91 20.30
CA GLU A 76 -26.71 9.56 20.87
C GLU A 76 -25.55 9.31 21.85
N LEU A 77 -24.38 9.90 21.59
CA LEU A 77 -23.25 9.88 22.53
C LEU A 77 -23.17 11.19 23.31
N PRO A 78 -23.48 11.18 24.63
CA PRO A 78 -23.30 12.33 25.50
C PRO A 78 -21.83 12.72 25.59
N ARG A 79 -21.56 14.02 25.72
CA ARG A 79 -20.18 14.52 25.78
C ARG A 79 -19.41 14.05 27.00
N SER A 80 -20.10 13.85 28.12
CA SER A 80 -19.53 13.30 29.36
C SER A 80 -18.91 11.92 29.14
N GLU A 81 -19.41 11.16 28.17
CA GLU A 81 -19.03 9.76 27.92
C GLU A 81 -17.97 9.63 26.82
N ILE A 82 -17.55 10.74 26.18
CA ILE A 82 -16.59 10.67 25.07
C ILE A 82 -15.27 10.07 25.52
N ASN A 83 -14.77 10.46 26.70
CA ASN A 83 -13.48 9.95 27.17
C ASN A 83 -13.51 8.44 27.38
N GLU A 84 -14.59 7.93 27.97
CA GLU A 84 -14.79 6.49 28.17
C GLU A 84 -14.92 5.79 26.82
N ARG A 85 -15.74 6.34 25.92
CA ARG A 85 -15.95 5.76 24.59
C ARG A 85 -14.70 5.71 23.73
N LEU A 86 -13.85 6.74 23.78
CA LEU A 86 -12.56 6.75 23.07
C LEU A 86 -11.61 5.70 23.65
N ALA A 87 -11.57 5.54 24.98
CA ALA A 87 -10.76 4.51 25.62
C ALA A 87 -11.22 3.09 25.26
N GLU A 88 -12.53 2.85 25.23
CA GLU A 88 -13.13 1.60 24.75
C GLU A 88 -12.74 1.28 23.31
N ILE A 89 -12.85 2.26 22.41
CA ILE A 89 -12.48 2.11 20.99
C ILE A 89 -11.00 1.76 20.85
N MET A 90 -10.12 2.44 21.59
CA MET A 90 -8.68 2.13 21.62
C MET A 90 -8.41 0.70 22.09
N ALA A 91 -9.13 0.22 23.11
CA ALA A 91 -8.97 -1.14 23.63
C ALA A 91 -9.46 -2.21 22.64
N MET A 92 -10.50 -1.92 21.86
CA MET A 92 -11.08 -2.86 20.89
C MET A 92 -10.40 -2.83 19.51
N THR A 93 -9.59 -1.80 19.22
CA THR A 93 -9.01 -1.57 17.89
C THR A 93 -7.48 -1.63 17.96
N PRO A 94 -6.86 -2.82 17.98
CA PRO A 94 -5.43 -2.97 18.26
C PRO A 94 -4.50 -2.28 17.24
N ASN A 95 -4.96 -2.04 16.01
CA ASN A 95 -4.19 -1.37 14.96
C ASN A 95 -4.31 0.18 15.00
N LEU A 96 -5.13 0.71 15.91
CA LEU A 96 -5.35 2.13 16.11
C LEU A 96 -4.21 2.72 16.97
N PHE A 97 -3.54 3.74 16.46
CA PHE A 97 -2.46 4.40 17.20
C PHE A 97 -3.02 5.52 18.10
N GLY A 98 -3.98 6.28 17.59
CA GLY A 98 -4.62 7.34 18.36
C GLY A 98 -6.00 7.69 17.81
N ILE A 99 -6.86 8.22 18.68
CA ILE A 99 -8.19 8.70 18.31
C ILE A 99 -8.59 9.86 19.20
N GLY A 100 -9.19 10.89 18.61
CA GLY A 100 -9.70 12.02 19.37
C GLY A 100 -10.83 12.75 18.68
N VAL A 101 -11.38 13.70 19.43
CA VAL A 101 -12.46 14.59 18.97
C VAL A 101 -11.99 16.03 19.13
N ALA A 102 -11.85 16.73 18.01
CA ALA A 102 -11.56 18.14 17.97
C ALA A 102 -12.86 18.95 17.86
N TYR A 103 -13.07 19.90 18.77
CA TYR A 103 -14.22 20.82 18.72
C TYR A 103 -13.80 22.19 18.21
N ILE A 104 -14.65 22.83 17.41
CA ILE A 104 -14.44 24.24 17.09
C ILE A 104 -14.66 25.07 18.36
N PRO A 105 -13.68 25.89 18.79
CA PRO A 105 -13.84 26.74 19.97
C PRO A 105 -15.06 27.65 19.83
N TYR A 106 -15.79 27.86 20.93
CA TYR A 106 -16.91 28.81 21.04
C TYR A 106 -18.17 28.53 20.18
N VAL A 107 -18.14 27.56 19.26
CA VAL A 107 -19.29 27.27 18.37
C VAL A 107 -20.50 26.67 19.11
N ASN A 108 -20.29 25.86 20.15
CA ASN A 108 -21.42 25.37 20.97
C ASN A 108 -21.46 25.87 22.42
N THR A 109 -20.48 26.64 22.90
CA THR A 109 -20.63 27.49 24.11
C THR A 109 -19.79 28.76 23.89
N PRO A 110 -20.42 29.92 23.62
CA PRO A 110 -19.70 31.16 23.29
C PRO A 110 -18.71 31.65 24.36
N LYS A 111 -18.83 31.16 25.60
CA LYS A 111 -18.02 31.58 26.76
C LYS A 111 -16.98 30.54 27.20
N GLU A 112 -16.87 29.40 26.53
CA GLU A 112 -15.98 28.32 26.95
C GLU A 112 -15.14 27.79 25.79
N ARG A 113 -13.82 27.79 26.00
CA ARG A 113 -12.88 27.06 25.14
C ARG A 113 -12.95 25.59 25.52
N ARG A 114 -13.60 24.79 24.69
CA ARG A 114 -13.74 23.35 24.95
C ARG A 114 -12.42 22.62 24.74
N GLN A 115 -12.11 21.69 25.64
CA GLN A 115 -11.01 20.76 25.49
C GLN A 115 -11.37 19.67 24.49
N SER A 116 -10.39 19.23 23.69
CA SER A 116 -10.54 18.20 22.67
C SER A 116 -10.02 16.88 23.26
N PRO A 117 -10.89 15.95 23.67
CA PRO A 117 -10.46 14.70 24.25
C PRO A 117 -9.66 13.90 23.23
N TYR A 118 -8.54 13.34 23.69
CA TYR A 118 -7.60 12.64 22.83
C TYR A 118 -6.95 11.47 23.55
N TYR A 119 -6.94 10.31 22.90
CA TYR A 119 -6.25 9.10 23.37
C TYR A 119 -5.17 8.69 22.37
N LEU A 120 -4.01 8.37 22.93
CA LEU A 120 -2.84 7.87 22.24
C LEU A 120 -2.46 6.54 22.85
N ASN A 121 -2.04 5.59 22.03
CA ASN A 121 -1.37 4.40 22.50
C ASN A 121 0.05 4.76 23.01
N ARG A 122 0.14 5.09 24.31
CA ARG A 122 1.37 5.56 24.97
C ARG A 122 2.46 4.49 25.10
N GLU A 123 2.12 3.22 24.86
CA GLU A 123 3.11 2.13 24.87
C GLU A 123 3.91 2.07 23.55
N SER A 124 3.45 2.77 22.49
CA SER A 124 4.10 2.79 21.19
C SER A 124 4.90 4.09 20.99
N ALA A 125 6.24 3.98 20.97
CA ALA A 125 7.16 5.06 20.59
C ALA A 125 7.28 5.22 19.06
N GLU A 126 6.16 5.10 18.33
CA GLU A 126 6.16 5.13 16.87
C GLU A 126 6.33 6.54 16.30
N THR A 127 7.18 6.65 15.28
CA THR A 127 7.50 7.90 14.59
C THR A 127 6.81 8.03 13.23
N LEU A 128 6.18 6.96 12.73
CA LEU A 128 5.59 6.90 11.39
C LEU A 128 4.06 6.72 11.45
N ILE A 129 3.38 7.82 11.82
CA ILE A 129 1.93 7.88 12.01
C ILE A 129 1.30 8.62 10.82
N GLN A 130 0.12 8.19 10.40
CA GLN A 130 -0.70 8.92 9.44
C GLN A 130 -2.06 9.26 10.06
N PRO A 131 -2.47 10.54 10.02
CA PRO A 131 -3.79 10.94 10.45
C PRO A 131 -4.80 10.94 9.30
N PHE A 132 -6.07 10.64 9.60
CA PHE A 132 -7.19 11.06 8.78
C PHE A 132 -8.32 11.60 9.67
N THR A 133 -9.23 12.36 9.06
CA THR A 133 -10.29 13.06 9.79
C THR A 133 -11.66 12.83 9.19
N ILE A 134 -12.68 12.70 10.05
CA ILE A 134 -14.09 12.63 9.65
C ILE A 134 -14.83 13.77 10.35
N PRO A 135 -15.47 14.70 9.61
CA PRO A 135 -16.26 15.75 10.22
C PRO A 135 -17.55 15.17 10.84
N CYS A 136 -17.94 15.71 11.98
CA CYS A 136 -19.31 15.56 12.48
C CYS A 136 -20.28 16.23 11.50
N ALA A 137 -21.56 15.84 11.52
CA ALA A 137 -22.59 16.35 10.64
C ALA A 137 -22.62 17.88 10.60
N LEU A 138 -22.85 18.40 9.41
CA LEU A 138 -22.91 19.82 9.15
C LEU A 138 -24.20 20.39 9.74
N VAL A 139 -24.06 21.38 10.62
CA VAL A 139 -25.19 22.22 11.03
C VAL A 139 -24.96 23.59 10.38
N ASN A 140 -25.87 24.01 9.50
CA ASN A 140 -25.75 25.25 8.72
C ASN A 140 -24.42 25.34 7.93
N ASN A 141 -24.04 24.26 7.23
CA ASN A 141 -22.78 24.12 6.48
C ASN A 141 -21.50 24.20 7.33
N LEU A 142 -21.59 24.16 8.66
CA LEU A 142 -20.44 24.15 9.56
C LEU A 142 -20.42 22.86 10.39
N SER A 143 -19.31 22.14 10.34
CA SER A 143 -19.10 20.98 11.20
C SER A 143 -18.74 21.45 12.61
N LYS A 144 -19.42 20.91 13.63
CA LYS A 144 -19.20 21.32 15.03
C LYS A 144 -18.06 20.58 15.71
N CYS A 145 -17.62 19.47 15.12
CA CYS A 145 -16.50 18.67 15.59
C CYS A 145 -15.86 17.88 14.44
N VAL A 146 -14.64 17.42 14.66
CA VAL A 146 -13.93 16.52 13.76
C VAL A 146 -13.39 15.37 14.59
N ILE A 147 -13.64 14.16 14.13
CA ILE A 147 -12.97 12.96 14.64
C ILE A 147 -11.66 12.82 13.89
N PHE A 148 -10.57 12.62 14.61
CA PHE A 148 -9.28 12.31 13.99
C PHE A 148 -8.82 10.94 14.47
N ILE A 149 -8.32 10.16 13.52
CA ILE A 149 -7.74 8.84 13.72
C ILE A 149 -6.29 8.92 13.30
N GLU A 150 -5.42 8.37 14.13
CA GLU A 150 -4.02 8.15 13.84
C GLU A 150 -3.78 6.65 13.75
N TYR A 151 -3.10 6.21 12.69
CA TYR A 151 -2.72 4.82 12.49
C TYR A 151 -1.23 4.69 12.17
N SER A 152 -0.65 3.56 12.55
CA SER A 152 0.75 3.27 12.28
C SER A 152 0.93 2.73 10.86
N LEU A 153 1.85 3.34 10.10
CA LEU A 153 2.27 2.82 8.81
C LEU A 153 3.08 1.52 8.95
N LYS A 154 3.66 1.24 10.12
CA LYS A 154 4.38 -0.02 10.37
C LYS A 154 3.43 -1.22 10.33
N ASN A 155 2.21 -1.08 10.84
CA ASN A 155 1.20 -2.14 10.78
C ASN A 155 0.83 -2.46 9.32
N ILE A 156 0.81 -1.45 8.46
CA ILE A 156 0.62 -1.62 7.02
C ILE A 156 1.84 -2.27 6.37
N GLN A 157 3.07 -1.83 6.71
CA GLN A 157 4.30 -2.36 6.11
C GLN A 157 4.62 -3.81 6.53
N THR A 158 4.23 -4.21 7.73
CA THR A 158 4.49 -5.55 8.28
C THR A 158 3.51 -6.61 7.80
N LEU A 159 2.54 -6.24 6.95
CA LEU A 159 1.58 -7.18 6.39
C LEU A 159 2.32 -8.35 5.68
N PRO A 160 2.04 -9.61 6.07
CA PRO A 160 2.76 -10.79 5.54
C PRO A 160 2.78 -10.86 4.01
N THR A 161 1.72 -10.39 3.36
CA THR A 161 1.56 -10.35 1.91
C THR A 161 2.59 -9.42 1.25
N LEU A 162 2.84 -8.24 1.82
CA LEU A 162 3.87 -7.32 1.33
C LEU A 162 5.27 -7.92 1.51
N LYS A 163 5.53 -8.54 2.67
CA LYS A 163 6.82 -9.20 2.96
C LYS A 163 7.09 -10.39 2.02
N ASN A 164 6.06 -11.16 1.68
CA ASN A 164 6.17 -12.32 0.80
C ASN A 164 6.30 -11.95 -0.68
N LEU A 165 5.71 -10.84 -1.10
CA LEU A 165 5.80 -10.34 -2.48
C LEU A 165 7.25 -9.98 -2.84
N GLY A 166 8.03 -9.43 -1.90
CA GLY A 166 9.48 -9.23 -2.09
C GLY A 166 10.28 -10.53 -2.17
N LYS A 167 9.84 -11.59 -1.49
CA LYS A 167 10.51 -12.89 -1.46
C LYS A 167 10.18 -13.76 -2.69
N GLN A 168 8.93 -13.74 -3.16
CA GLN A 168 8.50 -14.50 -4.34
C GLN A 168 9.09 -13.93 -5.63
N VAL A 169 9.16 -12.59 -5.77
CA VAL A 169 9.84 -11.96 -6.92
C VAL A 169 11.29 -12.42 -6.99
N SER A 170 11.98 -12.51 -5.84
CA SER A 170 13.36 -13.00 -5.75
C SER A 170 13.56 -14.48 -6.12
N LEU A 171 12.50 -15.30 -6.15
CA LEU A 171 12.58 -16.74 -6.45
C LEU A 171 12.28 -17.06 -7.92
N LEU A 172 11.58 -16.18 -8.64
CA LEU A 172 11.19 -16.38 -10.04
C LEU A 172 12.28 -15.98 -11.05
N ASN A 173 13.44 -15.52 -10.59
CA ASN A 173 14.53 -15.06 -11.43
C ASN A 173 15.85 -15.65 -10.94
N THR A 174 16.38 -16.63 -11.68
CA THR A 174 17.67 -17.28 -11.39
C THR A 174 18.88 -16.37 -11.64
N ASP A 175 18.70 -15.19 -12.25
CA ASP A 175 19.78 -14.23 -12.50
C ASP A 175 19.39 -12.82 -12.03
N ASN A 176 20.00 -12.40 -10.90
CA ASN A 176 20.27 -11.06 -10.35
C ASN A 176 19.27 -9.86 -10.47
N LEU A 177 18.27 -9.85 -11.35
CA LEU A 177 17.33 -8.74 -11.56
C LEU A 177 16.23 -8.65 -10.50
N ALA A 178 15.89 -9.77 -9.84
CA ALA A 178 14.87 -9.78 -8.80
C ALA A 178 15.37 -9.38 -7.40
N LYS A 179 16.69 -9.18 -7.22
CA LYS A 179 17.27 -8.68 -5.95
C LYS A 179 16.91 -7.23 -5.62
N ILE A 180 16.30 -6.50 -6.56
CA ILE A 180 16.10 -5.04 -6.50
C ILE A 180 14.62 -4.63 -6.53
N GLY A 181 13.69 -5.59 -6.47
CA GLY A 181 12.25 -5.30 -6.45
C GLY A 181 11.86 -4.57 -5.15
N HIS A 182 11.48 -3.29 -5.27
CA HIS A 182 11.01 -2.48 -4.15
C HIS A 182 9.50 -2.29 -4.17
N GLN A 183 8.89 -2.28 -2.99
CA GLN A 183 7.48 -1.91 -2.81
C GLN A 183 7.41 -0.57 -2.11
N PHE A 184 6.51 0.29 -2.56
CA PHE A 184 6.28 1.60 -1.98
C PHE A 184 4.80 1.93 -2.01
N ILE A 185 4.38 2.79 -1.09
CA ILE A 185 3.02 3.32 -1.05
C ILE A 185 3.07 4.78 -1.47
N ILE A 186 2.19 5.18 -2.38
CA ILE A 186 2.05 6.57 -2.82
C ILE A 186 0.68 7.09 -2.40
N SER A 187 0.63 8.32 -1.90
CA SER A 187 -0.60 9.05 -1.68
C SER A 187 -1.29 9.40 -3.01
N LYS A 188 -2.57 9.75 -2.95
CA LYS A 188 -3.32 10.28 -4.11
C LYS A 188 -2.63 11.48 -4.79
N HIS A 189 -1.85 12.26 -4.05
CA HIS A 189 -1.16 13.45 -4.55
C HIS A 189 0.25 13.16 -5.09
N GLY A 190 0.66 11.88 -5.18
CA GLY A 190 1.98 11.52 -5.69
C GLY A 190 3.10 11.50 -4.65
N ASN A 191 2.81 11.82 -3.38
CA ASN A 191 3.82 11.77 -2.31
C ASN A 191 4.10 10.32 -1.88
N LEU A 192 5.37 9.96 -1.73
CA LEU A 192 5.81 8.68 -1.18
C LEU A 192 5.45 8.62 0.31
N ILE A 193 4.66 7.63 0.69
CA ILE A 193 4.24 7.33 2.07
C ILE A 193 5.20 6.32 2.71
N THR A 194 5.63 5.31 1.95
CA THR A 194 6.58 4.30 2.41
C THR A 194 7.59 4.00 1.32
N TYR A 195 8.85 3.81 1.70
CA TYR A 195 9.92 3.37 0.79
C TYR A 195 10.96 2.56 1.57
N PRO A 196 11.49 1.45 1.02
CA PRO A 196 12.38 0.55 1.74
C PRO A 196 13.82 1.08 1.89
N ILE A 197 14.23 2.09 1.13
CA ILE A 197 15.58 2.68 1.23
C ILE A 197 15.49 4.07 1.89
N PRO A 198 16.07 4.26 3.09
CA PRO A 198 16.02 5.55 3.77
C PRO A 198 16.75 6.64 2.95
N GLY A 199 16.17 7.85 2.90
CA GLY A 199 16.80 9.04 2.28
C GLY A 199 16.22 9.48 0.93
N HIS A 200 15.16 8.84 0.45
CA HIS A 200 14.50 9.24 -0.80
C HIS A 200 13.04 9.66 -0.58
N THR A 201 12.73 10.91 -0.91
CA THR A 201 11.39 11.50 -0.70
C THR A 201 10.63 11.75 -1.99
N ASN A 202 11.28 11.62 -3.16
CA ASN A 202 10.67 11.91 -4.45
C ASN A 202 11.00 10.84 -5.50
N ILE A 203 9.97 10.31 -6.16
CA ILE A 203 10.07 9.30 -7.22
C ILE A 203 10.82 9.83 -8.47
N PHE A 204 10.78 11.15 -8.71
CA PHE A 204 11.46 11.78 -9.83
C PHE A 204 12.99 11.81 -9.66
N GLU A 205 13.48 11.93 -8.43
CA GLU A 205 14.93 11.86 -8.13
C GLU A 205 15.47 10.45 -8.33
N MET A 206 14.63 9.42 -8.13
CA MET A 206 14.98 8.02 -8.40
C MET A 206 15.09 7.76 -9.90
N ALA A 207 14.07 8.16 -10.67
CA ALA A 207 14.01 7.91 -12.11
C ALA A 207 15.13 8.61 -12.92
N GLN A 208 15.76 9.64 -12.35
CA GLN A 208 16.90 10.33 -12.97
C GLN A 208 18.24 9.64 -12.71
N ARG A 209 18.37 8.80 -11.68
CA ARG A 209 19.63 8.08 -11.35
C ARG A 209 19.76 6.72 -12.02
N ASP A 210 18.64 6.08 -12.37
CA ASP A 210 18.62 4.77 -13.04
C ASP A 210 18.77 4.87 -14.57
N LYS A 211 19.20 6.02 -15.09
CA LYS A 211 19.60 6.23 -16.49
C LYS A 211 21.12 6.26 -16.61
#